data_AF-A0A7Y0S0H5-F1
#
_entry.id   AF-A0A7Y0S0H5-F1
#
_cell.length_a   1.000
_cell.length_b   1.000
_cell.length_c   1.000
_cell.angle_alpha   90.00
_cell.angle_beta   90.00
_cell.angle_gamma   90.00
#
_symmetry.space_group_name_H-M   'P 1'
#
loop_
_entity.id
_entity.type
_entity.pdbx_description
1 polymer ?
#
loop_
_entity_poly.entity_id
_entity_poly.type
_entity_poly.pdbx_seq_one_letter_code
_entity_poly.pdbx_strand_id
1 'polypeptide(L)' 'MSGVREGLRDALADDRRIPRLPEPAAMVIFGASGDLTARKLIPALYDLASTRRLPMGFAVVGV' A
#
# COMPACT_ATOMS: atom_id res chain seq x y z
N MET A 1 17.87 28.34 11.11
CA MET A 1 16.79 27.97 12.06
C MET A 1 15.71 27.06 11.41
N SER A 2 16.08 26.13 10.52
CA SER A 2 15.14 25.16 9.90
C SER A 2 15.18 23.77 10.56
N GLY A 3 16.32 23.36 11.13
CA GLY A 3 16.50 22.00 11.67
C GLY A 3 15.64 21.63 12.88
N VAL A 4 15.23 22.60 13.72
CA VAL A 4 14.37 22.33 14.89
C VAL A 4 12.94 21.95 14.48
N ARG A 5 12.45 22.48 13.34
CA ARG A 5 11.11 22.18 12.83
C ARG A 5 11.04 20.81 12.16
N GLU A 6 12.10 20.40 11.46
CA GLU A 6 12.25 19.05 10.89
C GLU A 6 12.35 18.00 12.01
N GLY A 7 13.19 18.25 13.03
CA GLY A 7 13.38 17.32 14.14
C GLY A 7 12.12 17.08 14.98
N LEU A 8 11.24 18.08 15.12
CA LEU A 8 9.92 17.87 15.77
C LEU A 8 8.98 17.05 14.88
N ARG A 9 9.02 17.20 13.55
CA ARG A 9 8.23 16.39 12.62
C ARG A 9 8.66 14.93 12.65
N ASP A 10 9.96 14.68 12.62
CA ASP A 10 10.51 13.32 12.68
C ASP A 10 10.23 12.66 14.03
N ALA A 11 10.34 13.42 15.13
CA ALA A 11 10.00 12.94 16.47
C ALA A 11 8.50 12.63 16.64
N LEU A 12 7.61 13.41 16.01
CA LEU A 12 6.17 13.11 15.96
C LEU A 12 5.84 11.96 15.00
N ALA A 13 6.61 11.81 13.92
CA ALA A 13 6.45 10.73 12.94
C ALA A 13 6.97 9.37 13.46
N ASP A 14 7.92 9.37 14.39
CA ASP A 14 8.43 8.17 15.07
C ASP A 14 7.72 7.87 16.40
N ASP A 15 6.66 8.60 16.76
CA ASP A 15 5.80 8.17 17.85
C ASP A 15 5.08 6.87 17.44
N ARG A 16 5.68 5.74 17.83
CA ARG A 16 5.22 4.38 17.52
C ARG A 16 3.83 4.06 18.07
N ARG A 17 3.25 4.96 18.88
CA ARG A 17 1.87 4.88 19.35
C ARG A 17 0.86 5.38 18.31
N ILE A 18 1.30 6.13 17.30
CA ILE A 18 0.47 6.59 16.19
C ILE A 18 0.49 5.51 15.10
N PRO A 19 -0.64 4.86 14.80
CA PRO A 19 -0.70 3.90 13.70
C PRO A 19 -0.41 4.62 12.39
N ARG A 20 0.67 4.24 11.69
CA ARG A 20 0.94 4.73 10.34
C ARG A 20 -0.07 4.11 9.39
N LEU A 21 -0.88 4.95 8.76
CA LEU A 21 -1.67 4.50 7.63
C LEU A 21 -0.69 4.18 6.49
N PRO A 22 -0.83 3.02 5.81
CA PRO A 22 0.02 2.74 4.67
C PRO A 22 -0.25 3.74 3.55
N GLU A 23 0.83 4.22 2.93
CA GLU A 23 0.77 5.12 1.78
C GLU A 23 0.11 4.43 0.56
N PRO A 24 -0.52 5.20 -0.34
CA PRO A 24 -1.02 4.68 -1.61
C PRO A 24 0.09 3.98 -2.42
N ALA A 25 -0.23 2.88 -3.08
CA ALA A 25 0.73 2.10 -3.85
C ALA A 25 0.11 1.49 -5.11
N ALA A 26 0.94 1.18 -6.10
CA ALA A 26 0.53 0.45 -7.29
C ALA A 26 1.30 -0.88 -7.40
N MET A 27 0.60 -1.95 -7.75
CA MET A 27 1.18 -3.25 -8.09
C MET A 27 1.05 -3.49 -9.59
N VAL A 28 2.18 -3.78 -10.25
CA VAL A 28 2.20 -4.15 -11.67
C VAL A 28 2.31 -5.67 -11.81
N ILE A 29 1.36 -6.29 -12.50
CA ILE A 29 1.34 -7.72 -12.78
C ILE A 29 1.70 -7.93 -14.26
N PHE A 30 2.91 -8.42 -14.51
CA PHE A 30 3.30 -8.91 -15.83
C PHE A 30 2.72 -10.31 -16.06
N GLY A 31 2.13 -10.54 -17.23
CA GLY A 31 1.32 -11.73 -17.49
C GLY A 31 -0.05 -11.62 -16.83
N ALA A 32 -0.66 -10.44 -16.90
CA ALA A 32 -1.96 -10.18 -16.27
C ALA A 32 -3.08 -11.09 -16.80
N SER A 33 -2.97 -11.56 -18.04
CA SER A 33 -3.90 -12.53 -18.65
C SER A 33 -3.58 -13.99 -18.33
N GLY A 34 -2.48 -14.25 -17.61
CA GLY A 34 -1.99 -15.60 -17.32
C GLY A 34 -2.88 -16.37 -16.34
N ASP A 35 -2.78 -17.69 -16.40
CA ASP A 35 -3.59 -18.61 -15.59
C ASP A 35 -3.40 -18.39 -14.07
N LEU A 36 -2.16 -18.11 -13.65
CA LEU A 36 -1.86 -17.79 -12.24
C LEU A 36 -2.57 -16.50 -11.80
N THR A 37 -2.57 -15.47 -12.66
CA THR A 37 -3.22 -14.20 -12.35
C THR A 37 -4.72 -14.40 -12.18
N ALA A 38 -5.36 -15.12 -13.09
CA ALA A 38 -6.80 -15.39 -13.05
C ALA A 38 -7.21 -16.29 -11.87
N ARG A 39 -6.44 -17.36 -11.58
CA ARG A 39 -6.82 -18.36 -10.58
C ARG A 39 -6.37 -18.04 -9.16
N LYS A 40 -5.36 -17.18 -8.99
CA LYS A 40 -4.73 -16.92 -7.67
C LYS A 40 -4.58 -15.45 -7.34
N LEU A 41 -3.94 -14.66 -8.21
CA LEU A 41 -3.59 -13.29 -7.85
C LEU A 41 -4.82 -12.39 -7.74
N ILE A 42 -5.71 -12.40 -8.74
CA ILE A 42 -6.93 -11.58 -8.71
C ILE A 42 -7.86 -12.01 -7.57
N PRO A 43 -8.14 -13.31 -7.33
CA PRO A 43 -8.91 -13.73 -6.16
C PRO A 43 -8.31 -13.27 -4.82
N ALA A 44 -6.99 -13.41 -4.63
CA ALA A 44 -6.35 -12.98 -3.39
C ALA A 44 -6.40 -11.45 -3.20
N LEU A 45 -6.20 -10.69 -4.28
CA LEU A 45 -6.32 -9.23 -4.25
C LEU A 45 -7.76 -8.78 -3.98
N TYR A 46 -8.75 -9.50 -4.50
CA TYR A 46 -10.15 -9.27 -4.20
C TYR A 46 -10.47 -9.53 -2.71
N ASP A 47 -9.95 -10.61 -2.13
CA ASP A 47 -10.12 -10.90 -0.70
C ASP A 47 -9.51 -9.79 0.17
N LEU A 48 -8.33 -9.28 -0.20
CA LEU A 48 -7.69 -8.15 0.49
C LEU A 48 -8.49 -6.85 0.33
N ALA A 49 -9.03 -6.58 -0.86
CA ALA A 49 -9.84 -5.40 -1.13
C ALA A 49 -11.16 -5.43 -0.34
N SER A 50 -11.88 -6.56 -0.38
CA SER A 50 -13.17 -6.74 0.29
C SER A 50 -13.06 -6.65 1.82
N THR A 51 -11.92 -7.07 2.38
CA THR A 51 -11.63 -6.98 3.82
C THR A 51 -10.93 -5.67 4.23
N ARG A 52 -10.82 -4.69 3.32
CA ARG A 52 -10.17 -3.38 3.54
C ARG A 52 -8.73 -3.51 4.07
N ARG A 53 -8.00 -4.50 3.58
CA ARG A 53 -6.58 -4.77 3.91
C ARG A 53 -5.60 -4.14 2.93
N LEU A 54 -6.08 -3.53 1.85
CA LEU A 54 -5.25 -2.76 0.93
C LEU A 54 -5.18 -1.28 1.38
N PRO A 55 -4.05 -0.59 1.10
CA PRO A 55 -3.95 0.85 1.30
C PRO A 55 -5.06 1.61 0.56
N MET A 56 -5.47 2.75 1.11
CA MET A 56 -6.36 3.66 0.39
C MET A 56 -5.63 4.14 -0.89
N GLY A 57 -6.31 4.08 -2.04
CA GLY A 57 -5.71 4.44 -3.33
C GLY A 57 -4.78 3.36 -3.91
N PHE A 58 -4.86 2.11 -3.43
CA PHE A 58 -4.11 1.01 -4.04
C PHE A 58 -4.60 0.72 -5.47
N ALA A 59 -3.66 0.61 -6.41
CA ALA A 59 -3.95 0.32 -7.82
C ALA A 59 -3.30 -0.99 -8.28
N VAL A 60 -3.94 -1.68 -9.22
CA VAL A 60 -3.37 -2.83 -9.92
C VAL A 60 -3.27 -2.49 -11.41
N VAL A 61 -2.10 -2.69 -11.99
CA VAL A 61 -1.83 -2.46 -13.41
C VAL A 61 -1.40 -3.78 -14.04
N GLY A 62 -2.09 -4.20 -15.10
CA GLY A 62 -1.72 -5.41 -15.85
C GLY A 62 -0.86 -5.09 -17.08
N VAL A 63 0.16 -5.91 -17.33
CA VAL A 63 1.03 -5.86 -18.52
C VAL A 63 1.08 -7.23 -19.20
#